data_AF-A0A661P7I7-F1
#
_entry.id   AF-A0A661P7I7-F1
#
_cell.length_a   1.000
_cell.length_b   1.000
_cell.length_c   1.000
_cell.angle_alpha   90.00
_cell.angle_beta   90.00
_cell.angle_gamma   90.00
#
_symmetry.space_group_name_H-M   'P 1'
#
loop_
_entity.id
_entity.type
_entity.pdbx_description
1 polymer ?
#
loop_
_entity_poly.entity_id
_entity_poly.type
_entity_poly.pdbx_seq_one_letter_code
_entity_poly.pdbx_strand_id
1 'polypeptide(L)'
;MALRLVGWRCSVWAWSRAGGYPGFVQVGKDRRMSHSDRVSTVPWAGWLLGLMVAGWITASCSSDDEMFGPGSPGTGTGGSATSSGQAGEGGSSSTSTGTGGSSASSGTGGGGGGTAGAGGTPVGNGCSDGTREYLSDAVLQPNMTGCSGGFSIAGVTTPASLQPACGRVAGNDSINPTGTGCSVEDLCSEGFHVCHGAVEVAEKSASGNCPPSPISSPTFWLTRQVQNDQGSCSQPPNTNNLTGCGTVGSPPPSSCLPLDRFLRYSNCDNSLSWSCGSLQTMFQEAALVTKSAPSEGGVLCCRD
;
A
#
# COMPACT_ATOMS: atom_id res chain seq x y z
N MET A 1 -44.77 -10.57 27.24
CA MET A 1 -43.85 -9.90 26.29
C MET A 1 -43.38 -8.62 26.93
N ALA A 2 -42.12 -8.58 27.38
CA ALA A 2 -41.54 -7.44 28.08
C ALA A 2 -40.69 -6.63 27.10
N LEU A 3 -41.04 -5.36 26.91
CA LEU A 3 -40.32 -4.40 26.08
C LEU A 3 -39.07 -3.94 26.84
N ARG A 4 -37.87 -4.28 26.37
CA ARG A 4 -36.61 -3.74 26.89
C ARG A 4 -36.32 -2.41 26.18
N LEU A 5 -36.33 -1.32 26.94
CA LEU A 5 -35.78 -0.03 26.52
C LEU A 5 -34.25 -0.07 26.63
N VAL A 6 -33.55 0.13 25.51
CA VAL A 6 -32.10 0.29 25.44
C VAL A 6 -31.78 1.77 25.65
N GLY A 7 -31.22 2.11 26.82
CA GLY A 7 -30.73 3.46 27.11
C GLY A 7 -29.38 3.71 26.44
N TRP A 8 -29.28 4.79 25.68
CA TRP A 8 -27.99 5.28 25.16
C TRP A 8 -27.35 6.20 26.20
N ARG A 9 -26.07 5.95 26.50
CA ARG A 9 -25.23 6.82 27.34
C ARG A 9 -24.31 7.64 26.43
N CYS A 10 -24.51 8.96 26.40
CA CYS A 10 -23.48 9.88 25.92
C CYS A 10 -22.48 10.15 27.04
N SER A 11 -21.21 9.78 26.84
CA SER A 11 -20.11 10.17 27.71
C SER A 11 -19.44 11.42 27.16
N VAL A 12 -19.54 12.54 27.89
CA VAL A 12 -18.80 13.78 27.63
C VAL A 12 -17.47 13.70 28.36
N TRP A 13 -16.35 13.72 27.63
CA TRP A 13 -15.03 13.91 28.21
C TRP A 13 -14.71 15.41 28.26
N ALA A 14 -14.64 15.96 29.48
CA ALA A 14 -14.13 17.30 29.72
C ALA A 14 -12.61 17.24 29.90
N TRP A 15 -11.86 17.91 29.03
CA TRP A 15 -10.41 18.10 29.18
C TRP A 15 -10.16 19.42 29.92
N SER A 16 -9.59 19.32 31.13
CA SER A 16 -9.12 20.48 31.91
C SER A 16 -7.67 20.78 31.52
N ARG A 17 -7.40 22.01 31.02
CA ARG A 17 -6.04 22.51 30.79
C ARG A 17 -5.45 23.04 32.11
N ALA A 18 -4.53 22.29 32.70
CA ALA A 18 -3.57 22.83 33.67
C ALA A 18 -2.25 23.08 32.92
N GLY A 19 -1.97 24.35 32.63
CA GLY A 19 -0.72 24.79 32.02
C GLY A 19 0.37 24.99 33.07
N GLY A 20 1.43 24.20 33.00
CA GLY A 20 2.70 24.43 33.70
C GLY A 20 3.84 24.31 32.68
N TYR A 21 4.57 25.41 32.47
CA TYR A 21 5.80 25.43 31.66
C TYR A 21 6.99 24.97 32.51
N PRO A 22 7.80 23.98 32.09
CA PRO A 22 9.18 23.88 32.54
C PRO A 22 10.12 24.54 31.52
N GLY A 23 11.05 25.34 32.06
CA GLY A 23 12.00 26.15 31.31
C GLY A 23 13.04 25.35 30.53
N PHE A 24 13.46 25.95 29.42
CA PHE A 24 14.63 25.52 28.65
C PHE A 24 15.91 26.00 29.35
N VAL A 25 16.77 25.05 29.72
CA VAL A 25 18.17 25.30 30.07
C VAL A 25 18.99 25.14 28.80
N GLN A 26 19.55 26.23 28.29
CA GLN A 26 20.42 26.23 27.13
C GLN A 26 21.88 26.19 27.60
N VAL A 27 22.51 25.02 27.50
CA VAL A 27 23.98 24.86 27.67
C VAL A 27 24.60 24.71 26.28
N GLY A 28 25.42 25.69 25.88
CA GLY A 28 26.24 25.64 24.67
C GLY A 28 27.22 26.81 24.70
N LYS A 29 28.43 26.63 25.25
CA LYS A 29 29.63 26.04 24.63
C LYS A 29 30.40 27.08 23.80
N ASP A 30 31.50 27.51 24.39
CA ASP A 30 32.52 28.37 23.83
C ASP A 30 32.97 27.92 22.43
N ARG A 31 32.96 28.86 21.49
CA ARG A 31 33.92 28.84 20.38
C ARG A 31 34.26 30.26 19.97
N ARG A 32 35.53 30.62 20.22
CA ARG A 32 36.19 31.84 19.78
C ARG A 32 36.09 31.97 18.26
N MET A 33 35.60 33.11 17.77
CA MET A 33 35.99 33.68 16.49
C MET A 33 36.23 35.18 16.68
N SER A 34 37.35 35.64 16.13
CA SER A 34 37.95 36.96 16.31
C SER A 34 37.73 37.80 15.05
N HIS A 35 37.43 39.09 15.24
CA HIS A 35 37.53 40.22 14.30
C HIS A 35 36.61 40.18 13.06
N SER A 36 35.97 41.25 12.57
CA SER A 36 35.83 42.66 12.97
C SER A 36 34.68 43.25 12.13
N ASP A 37 34.05 44.31 12.66
CA ASP A 37 33.37 45.42 11.98
C ASP A 37 32.08 45.15 11.16
N ARG A 38 30.92 45.54 11.71
CA ARG A 38 30.35 46.89 11.54
C ARG A 38 29.01 47.00 12.27
N VAL A 39 28.94 48.04 13.11
CA VAL A 39 27.76 48.50 13.83
C VAL A 39 26.80 49.16 12.85
N SER A 40 25.52 48.78 12.90
CA SER A 40 24.43 49.65 12.46
C SER A 40 23.20 49.38 13.33
N THR A 41 23.07 50.20 14.38
CA THR A 41 21.90 50.29 15.25
C THR A 41 20.76 51.02 14.54
N VAL A 42 19.59 50.41 14.46
CA VAL A 42 18.32 51.11 14.24
C VAL A 42 17.37 50.70 15.37
N PRO A 43 16.83 51.63 16.18
CA PRO A 43 15.90 51.30 17.25
C PRO A 43 14.44 51.56 16.84
N TRP A 44 13.52 51.24 17.76
CA TRP A 44 12.07 51.59 17.82
C TRP A 44 11.15 50.55 17.15
N ALA A 45 10.41 49.76 17.94
CA ALA A 45 9.15 50.08 18.65
C ALA A 45 8.03 49.32 17.92
N GLY A 46 7.51 48.23 18.46
CA GLY A 46 6.37 48.30 19.36
C GLY A 46 5.11 47.85 18.61
N TRP A 47 4.14 47.32 19.35
CA TRP A 47 2.80 46.82 18.94
C TRP A 47 2.62 45.30 19.00
N LEU A 48 2.42 44.87 20.24
CA LEU A 48 1.48 43.81 20.60
C LEU A 48 0.08 44.19 20.12
N LEU A 49 -0.52 43.39 19.24
CA LEU A 49 -1.97 43.26 19.18
C LEU A 49 -2.32 41.77 19.22
N GLY A 50 -2.79 41.35 20.38
CA GLY A 50 -3.46 40.06 20.55
C GLY A 50 -4.82 40.10 19.88
N LEU A 51 -5.07 39.13 19.02
CA LEU A 51 -6.41 38.85 18.49
C LEU A 51 -6.81 37.47 19.02
N MET A 52 -7.49 37.45 20.16
CA MET A 52 -8.24 36.28 20.61
C MET A 52 -9.51 36.20 19.78
N VAL A 53 -9.54 35.29 18.81
CA VAL A 53 -10.77 34.89 18.13
C VAL A 53 -11.47 33.86 19.02
N ALA A 54 -12.51 34.28 19.72
CA ALA A 54 -13.46 33.40 20.36
C ALA A 54 -14.29 32.71 19.27
N GLY A 55 -13.91 31.47 18.94
CA GLY A 55 -14.68 30.62 18.04
C GLY A 55 -15.95 30.11 18.74
N TRP A 56 -17.11 30.46 18.20
CA TRP A 56 -18.39 29.87 18.57
C TRP A 56 -18.46 28.45 17.99
N ILE A 57 -18.73 27.47 18.86
CA ILE A 57 -19.05 26.09 18.45
C ILE A 57 -20.55 26.07 18.13
N THR A 58 -20.90 26.05 16.85
CA THR A 58 -22.26 25.66 16.41
C THR A 58 -22.28 24.16 16.22
N ALA A 59 -22.95 23.45 17.13
CA ALA A 59 -23.34 22.07 16.92
C ALA A 59 -24.55 22.05 15.97
N SER A 60 -24.35 21.59 14.74
CA SER A 60 -25.42 21.28 13.80
C SER A 60 -25.70 19.78 13.86
N CYS A 61 -26.84 19.41 14.43
CA CYS A 61 -27.44 18.10 14.23
C CYS A 61 -28.20 18.13 12.89
N SER A 62 -27.69 17.41 11.88
CA SER A 62 -28.48 17.12 10.68
C SER A 62 -29.21 15.81 10.92
N SER A 63 -30.54 15.86 10.86
CA SER A 63 -31.41 14.69 10.83
C SER A 63 -31.75 14.44 9.37
N ASP A 64 -31.11 13.46 8.75
CA ASP A 64 -31.56 12.93 7.46
C ASP A 64 -32.59 11.83 7.74
N ASP A 65 -33.83 12.27 7.96
CA ASP A 65 -35.00 11.53 7.52
C ASP A 65 -35.19 11.88 6.04
N GLU A 66 -35.39 10.88 5.16
CA GLU A 66 -36.43 10.85 4.12
C GLU A 66 -36.29 9.59 3.24
N MET A 67 -37.34 8.77 3.33
CA MET A 67 -38.07 8.13 2.23
C MET A 67 -37.37 7.04 1.37
N PHE A 68 -37.53 5.79 1.80
CA PHE A 68 -37.65 4.66 0.88
C PHE A 68 -39.12 4.48 0.49
N GLY A 69 -39.43 4.72 -0.79
CA GLY A 69 -40.67 4.35 -1.46
C GLY A 69 -40.39 3.43 -2.68
N PRO A 70 -41.22 2.42 -2.97
CA PRO A 70 -40.86 1.28 -3.83
C PRO A 70 -41.33 1.39 -5.29
N GLY A 71 -40.65 0.67 -6.19
CA GLY A 71 -41.16 0.32 -7.53
C GLY A 71 -40.00 0.13 -8.53
N SER A 72 -40.01 -0.74 -9.54
CA SER A 72 -40.76 -1.94 -9.91
C SER A 72 -39.93 -2.59 -11.05
N PRO A 73 -40.12 -3.88 -11.38
CA PRO A 73 -39.16 -4.65 -12.19
C PRO A 73 -39.34 -4.42 -13.70
N GLY A 74 -38.22 -4.25 -14.41
CA GLY A 74 -38.16 -4.20 -15.86
C GLY A 74 -37.48 -5.43 -16.44
N THR A 75 -38.28 -6.43 -16.81
CA THR A 75 -37.91 -7.56 -17.70
C THR A 75 -37.54 -7.07 -19.10
N GLY A 76 -36.36 -7.44 -19.58
CA GLY A 76 -35.91 -7.21 -20.96
C GLY A 76 -35.23 -8.47 -21.50
N THR A 77 -36.00 -9.26 -22.23
CA THR A 77 -35.62 -10.50 -22.93
C THR A 77 -35.11 -10.17 -24.33
N GLY A 78 -34.09 -10.88 -24.81
CA GLY A 78 -33.93 -11.19 -26.24
C GLY A 78 -32.66 -10.64 -26.92
N GLY A 79 -31.86 -11.56 -27.47
CA GLY A 79 -30.78 -11.20 -28.39
C GLY A 79 -29.71 -12.26 -28.60
N SER A 80 -30.08 -13.51 -28.92
CA SER A 80 -29.15 -14.47 -29.52
C SER A 80 -28.74 -13.98 -30.91
N ALA A 81 -27.44 -13.82 -31.16
CA ALA A 81 -26.88 -13.74 -32.50
C ALA A 81 -25.68 -14.69 -32.60
N THR A 82 -25.97 -15.85 -33.17
CA THR A 82 -25.03 -16.80 -33.76
C THR A 82 -24.34 -16.12 -34.95
N SER A 83 -23.01 -16.17 -35.04
CA SER A 83 -22.34 -16.10 -36.35
C SER A 83 -21.09 -16.97 -36.37
N SER A 84 -21.14 -17.91 -37.30
CA SER A 84 -20.12 -18.85 -37.72
C SER A 84 -19.38 -18.30 -38.95
N GLY A 85 -18.06 -18.48 -38.99
CA GLY A 85 -17.20 -18.31 -40.17
C GLY A 85 -15.73 -18.47 -39.74
N GLN A 86 -15.10 -19.64 -39.81
CA GLN A 86 -14.65 -20.43 -40.97
C GLN A 86 -13.38 -19.87 -41.65
N ALA A 87 -12.31 -20.67 -41.50
CA ALA A 87 -11.14 -20.92 -42.36
C ALA A 87 -10.22 -19.76 -42.79
N GLY A 88 -8.94 -19.93 -42.45
CA GLY A 88 -7.79 -19.25 -43.04
C GLY A 88 -6.51 -20.04 -42.77
N GLU A 89 -6.27 -21.07 -43.58
CA GLU A 89 -4.97 -21.75 -43.70
C GLU A 89 -3.99 -20.82 -44.43
N GLY A 90 -2.71 -20.84 -44.04
CA GLY A 90 -1.64 -20.13 -44.74
C GLY A 90 -0.30 -20.28 -44.04
N GLY A 91 0.42 -21.36 -44.36
CA GLY A 91 1.74 -21.64 -43.81
C GLY A 91 2.85 -20.74 -44.36
N SER A 92 4.01 -20.78 -43.70
CA SER A 92 5.31 -20.77 -44.36
C SER A 92 6.39 -21.29 -43.41
N SER A 93 6.96 -22.41 -43.81
CA SER A 93 8.19 -23.01 -43.33
C SER A 93 9.39 -22.09 -43.56
N SER A 94 10.24 -21.93 -42.56
CA SER A 94 11.66 -21.70 -42.81
C SER A 94 12.51 -22.52 -41.86
N THR A 95 13.18 -23.49 -42.48
CA THR A 95 14.26 -24.30 -41.97
C THR A 95 15.46 -23.42 -41.65
N SER A 96 15.99 -23.49 -40.42
CA SER A 96 17.42 -23.22 -40.22
C SER A 96 17.99 -24.17 -39.17
N THR A 97 19.03 -24.87 -39.62
CA THR A 97 19.79 -25.90 -38.95
C THR A 97 21.04 -25.26 -38.34
N GLY A 98 21.42 -25.69 -37.12
CA GLY A 98 22.67 -25.35 -36.44
C GLY A 98 22.47 -25.50 -34.93
N THR A 99 22.51 -26.69 -34.34
CA THR A 99 23.68 -27.51 -33.99
C THR A 99 24.69 -26.80 -33.08
N GLY A 100 24.66 -27.16 -31.78
CA GLY A 100 25.84 -27.15 -30.92
C GLY A 100 25.64 -26.48 -29.56
N GLY A 101 25.66 -27.26 -28.47
CA GLY A 101 26.02 -26.72 -27.15
C GLY A 101 25.23 -27.27 -25.96
N SER A 102 25.53 -28.50 -25.57
CA SER A 102 25.04 -29.20 -24.37
C SER A 102 25.23 -28.42 -23.07
N SER A 103 24.23 -28.44 -22.18
CA SER A 103 24.43 -28.69 -20.74
C SER A 103 23.11 -29.13 -20.12
N ALA A 104 23.12 -30.36 -19.63
CA ALA A 104 22.01 -31.07 -19.04
C ALA A 104 21.73 -30.59 -17.61
N SER A 105 20.45 -30.49 -17.25
CA SER A 105 19.98 -30.75 -15.89
C SER A 105 18.59 -31.39 -15.99
N SER A 106 18.60 -32.64 -16.44
CA SER A 106 17.46 -33.56 -16.40
C SER A 106 17.28 -34.09 -14.97
N GLY A 107 16.25 -33.63 -14.29
CA GLY A 107 15.74 -34.20 -13.06
C GLY A 107 14.24 -34.45 -13.18
N THR A 108 13.86 -35.38 -14.06
CA THR A 108 12.49 -35.89 -14.17
C THR A 108 12.34 -37.09 -13.24
N GLY A 109 11.43 -36.98 -12.28
CA GLY A 109 10.95 -38.09 -11.46
C GLY A 109 10.05 -37.50 -10.38
N GLY A 110 8.84 -37.94 -10.13
CA GLY A 110 8.02 -39.00 -10.69
C GLY A 110 6.66 -38.85 -10.01
N GLY A 111 5.59 -39.30 -10.68
CA GLY A 111 4.23 -39.23 -10.16
C GLY A 111 4.11 -39.84 -8.77
N GLY A 112 3.49 -39.07 -7.88
CA GLY A 112 3.00 -39.53 -6.59
C GLY A 112 1.64 -38.90 -6.37
N GLY A 113 0.58 -39.62 -6.72
CA GLY A 113 -0.78 -39.34 -6.27
C GLY A 113 -0.83 -39.57 -4.75
N GLY A 114 -0.42 -38.57 -3.99
CA GLY A 114 -0.61 -38.50 -2.55
C GLY A 114 -1.92 -37.78 -2.26
N THR A 115 -2.93 -38.53 -1.86
CA THR A 115 -4.12 -38.00 -1.18
C THR A 115 -3.68 -37.02 -0.10
N ALA A 116 -4.21 -35.79 -0.16
CA ALA A 116 -4.01 -34.70 0.77
C ALA A 116 -4.14 -35.18 2.23
N GLY A 117 -3.00 -35.50 2.84
CA GLY A 117 -2.91 -35.54 4.28
C GLY A 117 -3.09 -34.11 4.75
N ALA A 118 -4.05 -33.88 5.66
CA ALA A 118 -4.23 -32.65 6.41
C ALA A 118 -3.05 -32.40 7.38
N GLY A 119 -1.81 -32.59 6.91
CA GLY A 119 -0.61 -32.06 7.53
C GLY A 119 -0.47 -30.65 7.00
N GLY A 120 -0.70 -29.66 7.87
CA GLY A 120 -0.75 -28.25 7.52
C GLY A 120 0.36 -27.91 6.54
N THR A 121 -0.04 -27.46 5.34
CA THR A 121 0.85 -26.93 4.33
C THR A 121 1.82 -26.01 5.06
N PRO A 122 3.15 -26.21 4.95
CA PRO A 122 4.11 -25.35 5.62
C PRO A 122 3.69 -23.91 5.34
N VAL A 123 3.39 -23.17 6.41
CA VAL A 123 2.92 -21.78 6.33
C VAL A 123 3.85 -21.09 5.35
N GLY A 124 3.30 -20.63 4.23
CA GLY A 124 4.09 -20.23 3.07
C GLY A 124 5.15 -19.22 3.45
N ASN A 125 6.18 -19.08 2.61
CA ASN A 125 7.21 -18.06 2.78
C ASN A 125 6.67 -16.61 2.72
N GLY A 126 5.35 -16.39 2.79
CA GLY A 126 4.69 -15.09 2.78
C GLY A 126 4.40 -14.57 1.38
N CYS A 127 5.19 -14.95 0.39
CA CYS A 127 4.99 -14.62 -1.02
C CYS A 127 4.43 -15.80 -1.81
N SER A 128 3.53 -15.51 -2.74
CA SER A 128 2.80 -16.48 -3.55
C SER A 128 3.68 -17.37 -4.42
N ASP A 129 4.77 -16.83 -4.95
CA ASP A 129 5.75 -17.55 -5.77
C ASP A 129 6.81 -18.29 -4.94
N GLY A 130 6.75 -18.15 -3.61
CA GLY A 130 7.61 -18.85 -2.66
C GLY A 130 8.98 -18.19 -2.44
N THR A 131 9.28 -17.08 -3.11
CA THR A 131 10.52 -16.33 -2.97
C THR A 131 10.30 -15.06 -2.15
N ARG A 132 11.27 -14.66 -1.34
CA ARG A 132 11.21 -13.42 -0.54
C ARG A 132 12.26 -12.46 -1.05
N GLU A 133 11.84 -11.34 -1.63
CA GLU A 133 12.78 -10.37 -2.21
C GLU A 133 13.18 -9.32 -1.18
N TYR A 134 12.25 -8.88 -0.33
CA TYR A 134 12.52 -8.01 0.81
C TYR A 134 12.23 -8.73 2.11
N LEU A 135 13.09 -8.55 3.11
CA LEU A 135 13.05 -9.33 4.36
C LEU A 135 13.17 -10.83 4.11
N SER A 136 14.17 -11.19 3.30
CA SER A 136 14.41 -12.56 2.82
C SER A 136 14.74 -13.57 3.92
N ASP A 137 15.24 -13.10 5.07
CA ASP A 137 15.47 -13.95 6.23
C ASP A 137 14.15 -14.23 6.98
N ALA A 138 13.52 -15.36 6.64
CA ALA A 138 12.27 -15.82 7.27
C ALA A 138 12.42 -16.18 8.76
N VAL A 139 13.65 -16.41 9.26
CA VAL A 139 13.89 -16.67 10.69
C VAL A 139 13.85 -15.35 11.46
N LEU A 140 14.45 -14.29 10.90
CA LEU A 140 14.41 -12.97 11.50
C LEU A 140 13.08 -12.24 11.29
N GLN A 141 12.39 -12.51 10.17
CA GLN A 141 11.16 -11.81 9.78
C GLN A 141 10.03 -12.84 9.50
N PRO A 142 9.59 -13.62 10.51
CA PRO A 142 8.62 -14.69 10.29
C PRO A 142 7.21 -14.18 9.98
N ASN A 143 6.90 -12.93 10.34
CA ASN A 143 5.55 -12.37 10.28
C ASN A 143 5.38 -11.30 9.20
N MET A 144 6.45 -10.99 8.45
CA MET A 144 6.43 -9.97 7.40
C MET A 144 7.43 -10.31 6.31
N THR A 145 7.07 -10.07 5.06
CA THR A 145 7.97 -10.20 3.92
C THR A 145 7.60 -9.17 2.86
N GLY A 146 8.52 -8.79 1.98
CA GLY A 146 8.16 -8.06 0.77
C GLY A 146 8.23 -8.98 -0.45
N CYS A 147 7.13 -8.98 -1.20
CA CYS A 147 6.92 -9.84 -2.36
C CYS A 147 6.88 -8.99 -3.63
N SER A 148 7.81 -9.24 -4.54
CA SER A 148 7.87 -8.52 -5.81
C SER A 148 6.92 -9.14 -6.83
N GLY A 149 6.59 -8.39 -7.86
CA GLY A 149 5.66 -8.83 -8.90
C GLY A 149 4.77 -7.70 -9.40
N GLY A 150 4.12 -7.95 -10.53
CA GLY A 150 3.08 -7.07 -11.06
C GLY A 150 1.69 -7.43 -10.55
N PHE A 151 0.74 -6.52 -10.79
CA PHE A 151 -0.70 -6.71 -10.62
C PHE A 151 -1.44 -5.73 -11.53
N SER A 152 -2.51 -6.20 -12.18
CA SER A 152 -3.28 -5.40 -13.15
C SER A 152 -4.68 -5.02 -12.68
N ILE A 153 -5.19 -5.62 -11.60
CA ILE A 153 -6.44 -5.15 -10.98
C ILE A 153 -6.11 -3.90 -10.16
N ALA A 154 -6.78 -2.81 -10.51
CA ALA A 154 -6.45 -1.50 -9.99
C ALA A 154 -6.77 -1.32 -8.49
N GLY A 155 -5.87 -0.59 -7.85
CA GLY A 155 -5.99 -0.13 -6.49
C GLY A 155 -5.45 -1.09 -5.44
N VAL A 156 -5.32 -0.58 -4.23
CA VAL A 156 -4.84 -1.28 -3.03
C VAL A 156 -5.79 -1.11 -1.84
N THR A 157 -6.88 -0.37 -2.05
CA THR A 157 -7.95 -0.17 -1.07
C THR A 157 -9.34 -0.48 -1.65
N THR A 158 -9.41 -0.88 -2.92
CA THR A 158 -10.66 -1.18 -3.62
C THR A 158 -11.17 -2.57 -3.21
N PRO A 159 -12.50 -2.83 -3.23
CA PRO A 159 -13.05 -4.16 -2.96
C PRO A 159 -12.42 -5.26 -3.81
N ALA A 160 -12.15 -5.00 -5.09
CA ALA A 160 -11.50 -5.96 -5.99
C ALA A 160 -10.04 -6.23 -5.61
N SER A 161 -9.34 -5.25 -5.03
CA SER A 161 -7.95 -5.41 -4.58
C SER A 161 -7.80 -6.07 -3.21
N LEU A 162 -8.89 -6.19 -2.44
CA LEU A 162 -8.87 -6.72 -1.06
C LEU A 162 -8.89 -8.25 -1.01
N GLN A 163 -9.00 -8.92 -2.16
CA GLN A 163 -9.07 -10.37 -2.27
C GLN A 163 -8.17 -10.86 -3.41
N PRO A 164 -7.61 -12.08 -3.32
CA PRO A 164 -6.95 -12.71 -4.46
C PRO A 164 -7.93 -12.86 -5.62
N ALA A 165 -7.47 -12.58 -6.84
CA ALA A 165 -8.30 -12.59 -8.05
C ALA A 165 -7.82 -13.59 -9.10
N CYS A 166 -6.54 -13.94 -9.09
CA CYS A 166 -5.95 -14.88 -10.05
C CYS A 166 -5.47 -16.19 -9.41
N GLY A 167 -5.85 -16.46 -8.16
CA GLY A 167 -5.48 -17.68 -7.46
C GLY A 167 -4.04 -17.66 -6.94
N ARG A 168 -3.53 -16.48 -6.56
CA ARG A 168 -2.18 -16.30 -6.00
C ARG A 168 -1.08 -16.85 -6.91
N VAL A 169 -1.18 -16.59 -8.22
CA VAL A 169 -0.15 -16.98 -9.21
C VAL A 169 0.73 -15.80 -9.65
N ALA A 170 0.63 -14.66 -8.97
CA ALA A 170 1.50 -13.51 -9.17
C ALA A 170 2.82 -13.70 -8.39
N GLY A 171 3.82 -12.87 -8.71
CA GLY A 171 5.16 -12.94 -8.11
C GLY A 171 6.24 -12.83 -9.17
N ASN A 172 7.40 -12.23 -8.88
CA ASN A 172 8.46 -12.06 -9.88
C ASN A 172 9.02 -13.39 -10.41
N ASP A 173 9.00 -14.45 -9.61
CA ASP A 173 9.50 -15.76 -9.98
C ASP A 173 8.36 -16.74 -10.35
N SER A 174 7.13 -16.21 -10.50
CA SER A 174 5.92 -16.96 -10.86
C SER A 174 5.76 -17.17 -12.38
N ILE A 175 4.69 -17.88 -12.75
CA ILE A 175 4.23 -18.00 -14.14
C ILE A 175 3.49 -16.74 -14.64
N ASN A 176 3.08 -15.82 -13.76
CA ASN A 176 2.40 -14.57 -14.10
C ASN A 176 3.11 -13.35 -13.46
N PRO A 177 4.38 -13.10 -13.82
CA PRO A 177 5.19 -12.07 -13.17
C PRO A 177 4.71 -10.64 -13.41
N THR A 178 3.95 -10.42 -14.49
CA THR A 178 3.31 -9.13 -14.79
C THR A 178 1.97 -8.95 -14.06
N GLY A 179 1.46 -10.00 -13.41
CA GLY A 179 0.21 -9.97 -12.64
C GLY A 179 -1.04 -9.68 -13.47
N THR A 180 -1.08 -10.14 -14.72
CA THR A 180 -2.25 -9.95 -15.58
C THR A 180 -3.46 -10.69 -14.98
N GLY A 181 -4.53 -9.95 -14.72
CA GLY A 181 -5.74 -10.45 -14.04
C GLY A 181 -5.60 -10.64 -12.53
N CYS A 182 -4.44 -10.30 -11.95
CA CYS A 182 -4.16 -10.43 -10.53
C CYS A 182 -4.38 -9.13 -9.80
N SER A 183 -4.82 -9.22 -8.54
CA SER A 183 -4.80 -8.13 -7.59
C SER A 183 -3.46 -8.09 -6.85
N VAL A 184 -3.22 -6.99 -6.15
CA VAL A 184 -2.14 -6.83 -5.17
C VAL A 184 -2.13 -7.96 -4.12
N GLU A 185 -3.31 -8.46 -3.73
CA GLU A 185 -3.44 -9.54 -2.75
C GLU A 185 -2.94 -10.90 -3.28
N ASP A 186 -2.92 -11.10 -4.61
CA ASP A 186 -2.36 -12.32 -5.21
C ASP A 186 -0.84 -12.43 -5.08
N LEU A 187 -0.12 -11.39 -4.66
CA LEU A 187 1.32 -11.44 -4.38
C LEU A 187 1.64 -12.09 -3.03
N CYS A 188 0.70 -12.09 -2.10
CA CYS A 188 0.85 -12.72 -0.79
C CYS A 188 0.41 -14.18 -0.83
N SER A 189 1.13 -15.06 -0.13
CA SER A 189 0.71 -16.47 0.00
C SER A 189 -0.53 -16.61 0.90
N GLU A 190 -1.13 -17.79 0.92
CA GLU A 190 -2.18 -18.10 1.91
C GLU A 190 -1.65 -17.94 3.36
N GLY A 191 -2.48 -17.40 4.27
CA GLY A 191 -2.10 -17.04 5.63
C GLY A 191 -1.33 -15.72 5.75
N PHE A 192 -1.20 -14.99 4.64
CA PHE A 192 -0.65 -13.64 4.57
C PHE A 192 -1.59 -12.75 3.77
N HIS A 193 -1.56 -11.47 4.11
CA HIS A 193 -2.28 -10.42 3.42
C HIS A 193 -1.39 -9.20 3.21
N VAL A 194 -1.80 -8.29 2.33
CA VAL A 194 -1.08 -7.03 2.14
C VAL A 194 -1.24 -6.18 3.39
N CYS A 195 -0.13 -5.88 4.08
CA CYS A 195 -0.12 -5.18 5.37
C CYS A 195 -1.05 -3.96 5.34
N HIS A 196 -1.90 -3.83 6.35
CA HIS A 196 -2.90 -2.78 6.45
C HIS A 196 -2.29 -1.38 6.59
N GLY A 197 -1.12 -1.27 7.22
CA GLY A 197 -0.44 0.01 7.37
C GLY A 197 0.68 0.01 8.39
N ALA A 198 1.06 1.22 8.80
CA ALA A 198 2.14 1.53 9.72
C ALA A 198 2.05 0.77 11.05
N VAL A 199 0.86 0.71 11.67
CA VAL A 199 0.65 0.01 12.95
C VAL A 199 1.00 -1.46 12.82
N GLU A 200 0.50 -2.13 11.79
CA GLU A 200 0.78 -3.54 11.57
C GLU A 200 2.23 -3.79 11.18
N VAL A 201 2.83 -2.94 10.34
CA VAL A 201 4.26 -3.03 10.01
C VAL A 201 5.11 -2.91 11.28
N ALA A 202 4.75 -2.04 12.22
CA ALA A 202 5.44 -1.92 13.50
C ALA A 202 5.29 -3.18 14.37
N GLU A 203 4.13 -3.85 14.33
CA GLU A 203 3.88 -5.07 15.10
C GLU A 203 4.53 -6.31 14.49
N LYS A 204 4.56 -6.41 13.16
CA LYS A 204 5.01 -7.61 12.43
C LYS A 204 6.51 -7.55 12.09
N SER A 205 7.10 -6.36 11.99
CA SER A 205 8.55 -6.19 11.79
C SER A 205 9.33 -6.50 13.07
N ALA A 206 10.40 -7.28 12.95
CA ALA A 206 11.26 -7.58 14.10
C ALA A 206 11.92 -6.34 14.72
N SER A 207 12.09 -5.25 13.96
CA SER A 207 12.70 -4.00 14.43
C SER A 207 11.66 -2.93 14.81
N GLY A 208 10.38 -3.19 14.59
CA GLY A 208 9.31 -2.19 14.66
C GLY A 208 9.41 -1.07 13.62
N ASN A 209 10.33 -1.17 12.66
CA ASN A 209 10.57 -0.17 11.62
C ASN A 209 10.59 -0.82 10.22
N CYS A 210 10.48 -0.02 9.15
CA CYS A 210 10.89 -0.45 7.80
C CYS A 210 12.39 -0.78 7.82
N PRO A 211 12.81 -2.04 7.61
CA PRO A 211 14.23 -2.34 7.55
C PRO A 211 14.86 -1.72 6.31
N PRO A 212 16.13 -1.28 6.37
CA PRO A 212 16.81 -0.79 5.18
C PRO A 212 16.78 -1.86 4.09
N SER A 213 16.40 -1.48 2.87
CA SER A 213 16.41 -2.43 1.75
C SER A 213 17.84 -2.89 1.49
N PRO A 214 18.13 -4.20 1.55
CA PRO A 214 19.45 -4.72 1.18
C PRO A 214 19.67 -4.68 -0.35
N ILE A 215 18.63 -4.36 -1.11
CA ILE A 215 18.62 -4.37 -2.57
C ILE A 215 19.17 -3.04 -3.08
N SER A 216 20.16 -3.10 -3.97
CA SER A 216 20.81 -1.92 -4.55
C SER A 216 19.98 -1.21 -5.63
N SER A 217 18.88 -1.81 -6.09
CA SER A 217 17.97 -1.22 -7.06
C SER A 217 16.88 -0.38 -6.38
N PRO A 218 16.31 0.61 -7.10
CA PRO A 218 15.14 1.33 -6.63
C PRO A 218 13.97 0.36 -6.38
N THR A 219 13.45 0.33 -5.16
CA THR A 219 12.30 -0.51 -4.76
C THR A 219 11.31 0.26 -3.92
N PHE A 220 10.02 -0.06 -4.08
CA PHE A 220 8.94 0.39 -3.21
C PHE A 220 8.09 -0.80 -2.79
N TRP A 221 7.82 -0.93 -1.50
CA TRP A 221 7.05 -2.02 -0.89
C TRP A 221 5.80 -1.46 -0.26
N LEU A 222 4.68 -1.62 -0.96
CA LEU A 222 3.44 -0.93 -0.68
C LEU A 222 2.67 -1.57 0.49
N THR A 223 1.91 -0.75 1.23
CA THR A 223 0.91 -1.16 2.22
C THR A 223 -0.47 -0.61 1.86
N ARG A 224 -1.55 -1.09 2.50
CA ARG A 224 -2.89 -0.51 2.28
C ARG A 224 -3.09 0.87 2.93
N GLN A 225 -2.09 1.39 3.65
CA GLN A 225 -2.15 2.72 4.22
C GLN A 225 -1.98 3.79 3.13
N VAL A 226 -2.76 4.84 3.29
CA VAL A 226 -2.89 5.98 2.39
C VAL A 226 -2.61 7.27 3.16
N GLN A 227 -2.52 8.40 2.47
CA GLN A 227 -2.56 9.72 3.08
C GLN A 227 -3.91 10.38 2.86
N ASN A 228 -4.20 11.43 3.62
CA ASN A 228 -5.32 12.33 3.34
C ASN A 228 -4.87 13.55 2.52
N ASP A 229 -5.80 14.46 2.24
CA ASP A 229 -5.53 15.68 1.44
C ASP A 229 -4.57 16.65 2.13
N GLN A 230 -4.38 16.51 3.45
CA GLN A 230 -3.37 17.23 4.22
C GLN A 230 -2.01 16.52 4.24
N GLY A 231 -1.86 15.42 3.48
CA GLY A 231 -0.66 14.60 3.41
C GLY A 231 -0.39 13.76 4.67
N SER A 232 -1.30 13.73 5.65
CA SER A 232 -1.15 12.91 6.86
C SER A 232 -1.57 11.48 6.59
N CYS A 233 -0.89 10.51 7.19
CA CYS A 233 -1.31 9.12 7.08
C CYS A 233 -2.72 8.91 7.63
N SER A 234 -3.52 8.19 6.85
CA SER A 234 -4.91 7.86 7.10
C SER A 234 -5.14 6.39 6.75
N GLN A 235 -6.32 5.90 7.04
CA GLN A 235 -6.80 4.62 6.54
C GLN A 235 -7.82 4.86 5.39
N PRO A 236 -8.16 3.82 4.61
CA PRO A 236 -9.33 3.83 3.74
C PRO A 236 -10.57 4.36 4.50
N PRO A 237 -11.48 5.10 3.85
CA PRO A 237 -11.71 5.16 2.41
C PRO A 237 -10.90 6.23 1.66
N ASN A 238 -9.91 6.88 2.29
CA ASN A 238 -9.04 7.78 1.54
C ASN A 238 -8.26 7.01 0.46
N THR A 239 -7.92 7.70 -0.63
CA THR A 239 -7.29 7.14 -1.82
C THR A 239 -6.04 7.89 -2.26
N ASN A 240 -5.63 8.92 -1.52
CA ASN A 240 -4.56 9.82 -1.90
C ASN A 240 -3.21 9.25 -1.44
N ASN A 241 -2.25 9.20 -2.35
CA ASN A 241 -0.90 8.64 -2.16
C ASN A 241 -0.86 7.16 -1.73
N LEU A 242 0.25 6.51 -2.05
CA LEU A 242 0.60 5.17 -1.60
C LEU A 242 1.65 5.27 -0.52
N THR A 243 1.57 4.50 0.56
CA THR A 243 2.60 4.49 1.60
C THR A 243 3.22 3.12 1.78
N GLY A 244 4.50 3.08 2.14
CA GLY A 244 5.26 1.84 2.17
C GLY A 244 6.69 2.00 2.67
N CYS A 245 7.47 0.95 2.46
CA CYS A 245 8.90 0.94 2.74
C CYS A 245 9.72 1.04 1.45
N GLY A 246 10.95 1.55 1.51
CA GLY A 246 11.96 1.31 0.47
C GLY A 246 12.83 2.50 0.11
N THR A 247 13.28 2.52 -1.15
CA THR A 247 14.27 3.50 -1.65
C THR A 247 13.65 4.50 -2.63
N VAL A 248 12.43 4.24 -3.11
CA VAL A 248 11.72 5.10 -4.06
C VAL A 248 10.57 5.83 -3.38
N GLY A 249 10.35 7.08 -3.80
CA GLY A 249 9.30 7.94 -3.27
C GLY A 249 9.84 9.06 -2.39
N SER A 250 8.91 9.78 -1.77
CA SER A 250 9.23 10.89 -0.87
C SER A 250 9.18 10.42 0.59
N PRO A 251 9.95 11.03 1.51
CA PRO A 251 9.82 10.75 2.94
C PRO A 251 8.42 11.18 3.43
N PRO A 252 7.67 10.30 4.14
CA PRO A 252 6.34 10.64 4.63
C PRO A 252 6.41 11.51 5.89
N PRO A 253 5.29 12.14 6.31
CA PRO A 253 5.24 12.81 7.62
C PRO A 253 5.38 11.81 8.76
N SER A 254 5.66 12.32 9.96
CA SER A 254 5.82 11.49 11.17
C SER A 254 4.57 10.67 11.54
N SER A 255 3.37 11.07 11.09
CA SER A 255 2.14 10.28 11.28
C SER A 255 2.13 8.96 10.52
N CYS A 256 3.05 8.75 9.59
CA CYS A 256 3.18 7.53 8.81
C CYS A 256 4.22 6.55 9.35
N LEU A 257 4.97 6.91 10.40
CA LEU A 257 5.98 6.01 10.96
C LEU A 257 5.33 4.70 11.42
N PRO A 258 5.95 3.54 11.14
CA PRO A 258 7.33 3.36 10.67
C PRO A 258 7.55 3.39 9.15
N LEU A 259 6.52 3.63 8.34
CA LEU A 259 6.66 3.71 6.89
C LEU A 259 7.60 4.85 6.52
N ASP A 260 8.53 4.61 5.60
CA ASP A 260 9.63 5.54 5.27
C ASP A 260 9.54 6.12 3.86
N ARG A 261 8.56 5.68 3.06
CA ARG A 261 8.28 6.19 1.73
C ARG A 261 6.80 6.37 1.46
N PHE A 262 6.51 7.34 0.59
CA PHE A 262 5.23 7.41 -0.10
C PHE A 262 5.42 7.74 -1.58
N LEU A 263 4.50 7.26 -2.42
CA LEU A 263 4.38 7.63 -3.82
C LEU A 263 3.15 8.49 -4.02
N ARG A 264 3.32 9.58 -4.76
CA ARG A 264 2.24 10.39 -5.34
C ARG A 264 2.20 10.20 -6.85
N TYR A 265 1.18 10.72 -7.53
CA TYR A 265 1.07 10.66 -8.99
C TYR A 265 2.39 10.97 -9.73
N SER A 266 3.07 12.08 -9.39
CA SER A 266 4.32 12.49 -10.03
C SER A 266 5.53 11.58 -9.74
N ASN A 267 5.45 10.72 -8.72
CA ASN A 267 6.48 9.71 -8.44
C ASN A 267 6.28 8.44 -9.28
N CYS A 268 5.06 8.16 -9.74
CA CYS A 268 4.77 6.96 -10.53
C CYS A 268 5.14 7.16 -12.01
N ASP A 269 4.82 8.33 -12.58
CA ASP A 269 5.00 8.61 -14.02
C ASP A 269 6.46 8.64 -14.50
N ASN A 270 7.42 8.85 -13.60
CA ASN A 270 8.77 9.27 -14.01
C ASN A 270 9.83 8.17 -14.01
N SER A 271 9.60 6.99 -13.44
CA SER A 271 10.71 6.05 -13.33
C SER A 271 10.38 4.61 -13.02
N LEU A 272 9.13 4.16 -13.10
CA LEU A 272 8.83 2.82 -12.63
C LEU A 272 7.71 2.13 -13.41
N SER A 273 7.67 0.84 -13.20
CA SER A 273 6.59 -0.09 -13.57
C SER A 273 5.23 0.23 -12.93
N TRP A 274 5.17 1.25 -12.07
CA TRP A 274 4.00 1.68 -11.30
C TRP A 274 3.18 2.72 -12.09
N SER A 275 1.88 2.50 -12.22
CA SER A 275 0.94 3.46 -12.81
C SER A 275 -0.07 3.89 -11.76
N CYS A 276 -0.15 5.19 -11.44
CA CYS A 276 -0.98 5.75 -10.37
C CYS A 276 -2.18 6.57 -10.88
N GLY A 277 -2.63 6.29 -12.11
CA GLY A 277 -3.73 7.01 -12.76
C GLY A 277 -3.25 8.14 -13.66
N SER A 278 -4.00 9.24 -13.72
CA SER A 278 -3.70 10.41 -14.56
C SER A 278 -3.76 11.71 -13.76
N LEU A 279 -3.41 12.83 -14.39
CA LEU A 279 -3.55 14.17 -13.79
C LEU A 279 -4.97 14.45 -13.27
N GLN A 280 -6.01 13.94 -13.93
CA GLN A 280 -7.40 14.13 -13.49
C GLN A 280 -7.73 13.34 -12.22
N THR A 281 -6.95 12.31 -11.91
CA THR A 281 -7.15 11.39 -10.79
C THR A 281 -5.97 11.43 -9.81
N MET A 282 -5.22 12.54 -9.77
CA MET A 282 -3.98 12.70 -9.00
C MET A 282 -4.14 12.67 -7.46
N PHE A 283 -5.34 12.35 -6.95
CA PHE A 283 -5.63 12.16 -5.52
C PHE A 283 -6.29 10.79 -5.26
N GLN A 284 -6.26 9.92 -6.26
CA GLN A 284 -6.88 8.59 -6.26
C GLN A 284 -5.83 7.49 -6.53
N GLU A 285 -4.55 7.77 -6.28
CA GLU A 285 -3.47 6.83 -6.57
C GLU A 285 -3.71 5.46 -5.94
N ALA A 286 -4.16 5.41 -4.68
CA ALA A 286 -4.42 4.15 -4.01
C ALA A 286 -5.65 3.38 -4.55
N ALA A 287 -6.56 4.05 -5.26
CA ALA A 287 -7.68 3.38 -5.92
C ALA A 287 -7.33 2.92 -7.35
N LEU A 288 -6.32 3.52 -7.97
CA LEU A 288 -6.00 3.33 -9.39
C LEU A 288 -4.66 2.66 -9.65
N VAL A 289 -3.83 2.49 -8.60
CA VAL A 289 -2.48 1.95 -8.76
C VAL A 289 -2.52 0.59 -9.43
N THR A 290 -1.63 0.40 -10.40
CA THR A 290 -1.28 -0.90 -11.00
C THR A 290 0.22 -0.99 -11.15
N LYS A 291 0.75 -2.20 -11.36
CA LYS A 291 2.17 -2.44 -11.58
C LYS A 291 2.37 -3.49 -12.66
N SER A 292 3.02 -3.14 -13.76
CA SER A 292 3.11 -4.03 -14.94
C SER A 292 4.36 -4.90 -14.99
N ALA A 293 5.45 -4.50 -14.34
CA ALA A 293 6.70 -5.26 -14.34
C ALA A 293 6.93 -5.96 -12.99
N PRO A 294 7.66 -7.09 -12.97
CA PRO A 294 7.94 -7.83 -11.74
C PRO A 294 8.98 -7.16 -10.84
N SER A 295 9.89 -6.34 -11.38
CA SER A 295 10.96 -5.68 -10.64
C SER A 295 10.49 -4.46 -9.83
N GLU A 296 11.41 -3.80 -9.11
CA GLU A 296 11.18 -2.51 -8.43
C GLU A 296 10.24 -2.58 -7.21
N GLY A 297 10.19 -3.76 -6.59
CA GLY A 297 9.41 -4.03 -5.40
C GLY A 297 8.01 -4.58 -5.72
N GLY A 298 7.06 -4.29 -4.84
CA GLY A 298 5.73 -4.88 -4.85
C GLY A 298 5.00 -4.53 -3.56
N VAL A 299 4.65 -5.54 -2.78
CA VAL A 299 3.82 -5.37 -1.57
C VAL A 299 4.55 -5.84 -0.33
N LEU A 300 4.21 -5.29 0.83
CA LEU A 300 4.51 -5.92 2.11
C LEU A 300 3.39 -6.89 2.45
N CYS A 301 3.72 -8.16 2.60
CA CYS A 301 2.82 -9.21 3.05
C CYS A 301 3.03 -9.45 4.54
N CYS A 302 2.00 -9.17 5.33
CA CYS A 302 1.93 -9.41 6.75
C CYS A 302 1.19 -10.73 7.00
N ARG A 303 1.67 -11.50 7.97
CA ARG A 303 1.02 -12.75 8.37
C ARG A 303 -0.30 -12.43 9.06
N ASP A 304 -1.36 -13.19 8.76
CA ASP A 304 -2.68 -13.07 9.41
C ASP A 304 -2.60 -13.24 10.94
#